data_AF-A0A422P0K0-F1
#
_entry.id   AF-A0A422P0K0-F1
#
_cell.length_a   1.000
_cell.length_b   1.000
_cell.length_c   1.000
_cell.angle_alpha   90.00
_cell.angle_beta   90.00
_cell.angle_gamma   90.00
#
_symmetry.space_group_name_H-M   'P 1'
#
loop_
_entity.id
_entity.type
_entity.pdbx_description
1 polymer ?
#
loop_
_entity_poly.entity_id
_entity_poly.type
_entity_poly.pdbx_seq_one_letter_code
_entity_poly.pdbx_strand_id
1 'polypeptide(L)'
;MALDTWQRQSYEEMTKKFHSNITAIHEKLEPPFSVDTFRRITRLVLARAEHMPPLNFYDGSSVWRRPRHYLRRCMKRPDPSEVCMVLLLDLVNHSNRPNCGLCVGLSLVVGGKGAITLYSIVRINPGQGICRHYNFAINRPNAPFSLWIFAV
;
A
#
# COMPACT_ATOMS: atom_id res chain seq x y z
N MET A 1 -17.59 0.83 19.60
CA MET A 1 -18.22 1.92 18.80
C MET A 1 -19.16 1.27 17.82
N ALA A 2 -20.46 1.56 17.91
CA ALA A 2 -21.41 1.16 16.87
C ALA A 2 -21.20 2.09 15.66
N LEU A 3 -21.15 1.52 14.45
CA LEU A 3 -21.14 2.31 13.22
C LEU A 3 -22.42 3.15 13.17
N ASP A 4 -22.33 4.40 12.72
CA ASP A 4 -23.55 5.16 12.45
C ASP A 4 -24.39 4.48 11.35
N THR A 5 -25.68 4.81 11.28
CA THR A 5 -26.61 4.17 10.34
C THR A 5 -26.15 4.30 8.88
N TRP A 6 -25.51 5.41 8.52
CA TRP A 6 -25.00 5.66 7.17
C TRP A 6 -23.76 4.81 6.86
N GLN A 7 -22.81 4.71 7.79
CA GLN A 7 -21.63 3.85 7.70
C GLN A 7 -22.03 2.38 7.54
N ARG A 8 -23.05 1.96 8.29
CA ARG A 8 -23.59 0.61 8.18
C ARG A 8 -24.22 0.35 6.81
N GLN A 9 -25.06 1.24 6.31
CA GLN A 9 -25.68 1.11 5.00
C GLN A 9 -24.65 1.12 3.87
N SER A 10 -23.67 2.02 3.93
CA SER A 10 -22.56 2.09 2.98
C SER A 10 -21.73 0.80 2.97
N TYR A 11 -21.45 0.25 4.15
CA TYR A 11 -20.76 -1.04 4.29
C TYR A 11 -21.58 -2.20 3.70
N GLU A 12 -22.87 -2.27 3.99
CA GLU A 12 -23.77 -3.31 3.47
C GLU A 12 -23.87 -3.23 1.93
N GLU A 13 -23.97 -2.03 1.36
CA GLU A 13 -24.02 -1.81 -0.09
C GLU A 13 -22.71 -2.23 -0.77
N MET A 14 -21.56 -1.77 -0.24
CA MET A 14 -20.25 -2.15 -0.73
C MET A 14 -20.08 -3.67 -0.70
N THR A 15 -20.49 -4.29 0.40
CA THR A 15 -20.42 -5.74 0.59
C THR A 15 -21.29 -6.46 -0.44
N LYS A 16 -22.52 -6.00 -0.69
CA LYS A 16 -23.41 -6.59 -1.70
C LYS A 16 -22.81 -6.50 -3.11
N LYS A 17 -22.29 -5.33 -3.50
CA LYS A 17 -21.62 -5.10 -4.79
C LYS A 17 -20.39 -5.99 -4.94
N PHE A 18 -19.56 -6.09 -3.90
CA PHE A 18 -18.40 -6.96 -3.88
C PHE A 18 -18.79 -8.43 -4.12
N HIS A 19 -19.76 -8.97 -3.39
CA HIS A 19 -20.17 -10.37 -3.57
C HIS A 19 -20.70 -10.65 -4.98
N SER A 20 -21.53 -9.75 -5.52
CA SER A 20 -22.08 -9.88 -6.88
C SER A 20 -20.96 -9.92 -7.92
N ASN A 21 -20.06 -8.93 -7.89
CA ASN A 21 -18.97 -8.81 -8.86
C ASN A 21 -18.00 -9.98 -8.78
N ILE A 22 -17.65 -10.43 -7.58
CA ILE A 22 -16.74 -11.55 -7.40
C ILE A 22 -17.33 -12.86 -7.91
N THR A 23 -18.65 -13.05 -7.74
CA THR A 23 -19.35 -14.23 -8.26
C THR A 23 -19.33 -14.21 -9.79
N ALA A 24 -19.67 -13.07 -10.42
CA ALA A 24 -19.62 -12.92 -11.87
C ALA A 24 -18.21 -13.13 -12.46
N ILE A 25 -17.17 -12.66 -11.76
CA ILE A 25 -15.77 -12.89 -12.17
C ILE A 25 -15.40 -14.37 -12.03
N HIS A 26 -15.82 -15.02 -10.94
CA HIS A 26 -15.55 -16.44 -10.70
C HIS A 26 -16.20 -17.32 -11.76
N GLU A 27 -17.48 -17.07 -12.09
CA GLU A 27 -18.21 -17.80 -13.14
C GLU A 27 -17.57 -17.63 -14.52
N LYS A 28 -16.96 -16.48 -14.80
CA LYS A 28 -16.33 -16.21 -16.10
C LYS A 28 -14.92 -16.78 -16.22
N LEU A 29 -14.13 -16.73 -15.14
CA LEU A 29 -12.73 -17.15 -15.14
C LEU A 29 -12.54 -18.62 -14.72
N GLU A 30 -13.58 -19.22 -14.14
CA GLU A 30 -13.62 -20.61 -13.65
C GLU A 30 -12.34 -21.03 -12.91
N PRO A 31 -11.89 -20.27 -11.90
CA PRO A 31 -10.66 -20.61 -11.21
C PRO A 31 -10.82 -21.91 -10.39
N PRO A 32 -9.73 -22.65 -10.11
CA PRO A 32 -9.77 -24.00 -9.53
C PRO A 32 -10.11 -24.05 -8.03
N PHE A 33 -10.76 -23.03 -7.50
CA PHE A 33 -11.13 -22.91 -6.09
C PHE A 33 -12.57 -22.41 -5.95
N SER A 34 -13.21 -22.64 -4.81
CA SER A 34 -14.60 -22.22 -4.57
C SER A 34 -14.77 -20.70 -4.59
N VAL A 35 -15.98 -20.24 -4.89
CA VAL A 35 -16.33 -18.80 -4.90
C VAL A 35 -16.01 -18.14 -3.55
N ASP A 36 -16.23 -18.85 -2.44
CA ASP A 36 -15.91 -18.34 -1.11
C ASP A 36 -14.42 -18.23 -0.84
N THR A 37 -13.63 -19.18 -1.35
CA THR A 37 -12.16 -19.10 -1.30
C THR A 37 -11.67 -17.92 -2.13
N PHE A 38 -12.23 -17.73 -3.32
CA PHE A 38 -11.92 -16.58 -4.17
C PHE A 38 -12.24 -15.25 -3.48
N ARG A 39 -13.43 -15.13 -2.86
CA ARG A 39 -13.80 -13.94 -2.07
C ARG A 39 -12.80 -13.66 -0.95
N ARG A 40 -12.36 -14.69 -0.22
CA ARG A 40 -11.37 -14.55 0.86
C ARG A 40 -10.01 -14.08 0.32
N ILE A 41 -9.53 -14.69 -0.76
CA ILE A 41 -8.28 -14.29 -1.43
C ILE A 41 -8.38 -12.83 -1.88
N THR A 42 -9.46 -12.45 -2.56
CA THR A 42 -9.62 -11.07 -3.06
C THR A 42 -9.67 -10.06 -1.92
N ARG A 43 -10.36 -10.36 -0.82
CA ARG A 43 -10.33 -9.49 0.38
C ARG A 43 -8.92 -9.34 0.95
N LEU A 44 -8.16 -10.43 1.01
CA LEU A 44 -6.78 -10.40 1.49
C LEU A 44 -5.91 -9.52 0.59
N VAL A 45 -6.00 -9.72 -0.73
CA VAL A 45 -5.25 -8.94 -1.73
C VAL A 45 -5.63 -7.46 -1.61
N LEU A 46 -6.91 -7.12 -1.57
CA LEU A 46 -7.36 -5.73 -1.43
C LEU A 46 -6.89 -5.08 -0.11
N ALA A 47 -6.77 -5.84 0.97
CA ALA A 47 -6.37 -5.34 2.27
C ALA A 47 -4.85 -5.22 2.46
N ARG A 48 -4.05 -5.94 1.67
CA ARG A 48 -2.60 -6.13 1.91
C ARG A 48 -1.70 -5.82 0.73
N ALA A 49 -2.25 -5.73 -0.49
CA ALA A 49 -1.45 -5.43 -1.66
C ALA A 49 -0.98 -3.97 -1.64
N GLU A 50 0.24 -3.77 -2.12
CA GLU A 50 0.91 -2.49 -2.16
C GLU A 50 1.24 -2.09 -3.58
N HIS A 51 1.31 -0.78 -3.80
CA HIS A 51 1.78 -0.20 -5.05
C HIS A 51 3.30 0.02 -4.97
N MET A 52 4.06 -0.80 -5.69
CA MET A 52 5.52 -0.77 -5.68
C MET A 52 6.08 -0.51 -7.08
N PRO A 53 7.27 0.12 -7.19
CA PRO A 53 7.95 0.19 -8.47
C PRO A 53 8.21 -1.22 -9.02
N PRO A 54 8.17 -1.41 -10.35
CA PRO A 54 8.55 -2.67 -10.99
C PRO A 54 9.92 -3.16 -10.52
N LEU A 55 10.15 -4.48 -10.55
CA LEU A 55 11.39 -5.10 -10.05
C LEU A 55 12.66 -4.48 -10.69
N ASN A 56 12.58 -4.16 -11.98
CA ASN A 56 13.66 -3.59 -12.79
C ASN A 56 13.71 -2.05 -12.77
N PHE A 57 12.85 -1.40 -11.98
CA PHE A 57 12.79 0.07 -11.91
C PHE A 57 14.12 0.66 -11.42
N TYR A 58 14.76 -0.03 -10.48
CA TYR A 58 16.05 0.30 -9.91
C TYR A 58 17.20 -0.53 -10.50
N ASP A 59 17.09 -0.98 -11.74
CA ASP A 59 18.19 -1.58 -12.49
C ASP A 59 18.93 -0.55 -13.36
N GLY A 60 20.17 -0.86 -13.76
CA GLY A 60 21.01 0.00 -14.62
C GLY A 60 21.95 0.95 -13.86
N SER A 61 22.76 1.75 -14.56
CA SER A 61 23.71 2.64 -13.87
C SER A 61 23.01 3.81 -13.16
N SER A 62 23.54 4.22 -12.00
CA SER A 62 23.05 5.39 -11.24
C SER A 62 23.08 6.69 -12.06
N VAL A 63 24.00 6.80 -13.02
CA VAL A 63 24.21 7.95 -13.91
C VAL A 63 23.01 8.19 -14.84
N TRP A 64 22.41 7.12 -15.38
CA TRP A 64 21.28 7.23 -16.31
C TRP A 64 19.91 7.31 -15.62
N ARG A 65 19.79 6.90 -14.35
CA ARG A 65 18.52 6.92 -13.61
C ARG A 65 18.03 8.32 -13.29
N ARG A 66 18.94 9.20 -12.83
CA ARG A 66 18.63 10.61 -12.48
C ARG A 66 18.04 11.39 -13.66
N PRO A 67 18.68 11.43 -14.84
CA PRO A 67 18.11 12.14 -16.00
C PRO A 67 16.81 11.49 -16.49
N ARG A 68 16.68 10.16 -16.46
CA ARG A 68 15.43 9.47 -16.83
C ARG A 68 14.25 9.87 -15.93
N HIS A 69 14.48 9.92 -14.62
CA HIS A 69 13.47 10.33 -13.65
C HIS A 69 13.13 11.84 -13.78
N TYR A 70 14.13 12.70 -14.00
CA TYR A 70 13.89 14.12 -14.26
C TYR A 70 13.07 14.34 -15.53
N LEU A 71 13.43 13.65 -16.62
CA LEU A 71 12.70 13.69 -17.89
C LEU A 71 11.24 13.27 -17.72
N ARG A 72 10.97 12.20 -16.96
CA ARG A 72 9.60 11.76 -16.66
C ARG A 72 8.79 12.82 -15.90
N ARG A 73 9.42 13.48 -14.90
CA ARG A 73 8.78 14.59 -14.18
C ARG A 73 8.47 15.77 -15.09
N CYS A 74 9.41 16.15 -15.97
CA CYS A 74 9.18 17.20 -16.97
C CYS A 74 8.02 16.82 -17.91
N MET A 75 7.92 15.56 -18.30
CA MET A 75 6.84 15.03 -19.13
C MET A 75 5.54 14.76 -18.36
N LYS A 76 5.48 15.05 -17.05
CA LYS A 76 4.36 14.72 -16.15
C LYS A 76 3.89 13.27 -16.24
N ARG A 77 4.80 12.34 -16.56
CA ARG A 77 4.49 10.90 -16.60
C ARG A 77 4.56 10.36 -15.18
N PRO A 78 3.53 9.66 -14.69
CA PRO A 78 3.57 9.03 -13.37
C PRO A 78 4.67 7.95 -13.35
N ASP A 79 5.22 7.71 -12.16
CA ASP A 79 6.12 6.59 -11.99
C ASP A 79 5.36 5.26 -12.18
N PRO A 80 5.95 4.28 -12.88
CA PRO A 80 5.35 2.98 -13.05
C PRO A 80 5.20 2.31 -11.67
N SER A 81 4.06 1.65 -11.48
CA SER A 81 3.70 0.97 -10.25
C SER A 81 3.01 -0.35 -10.58
N GLU A 82 3.38 -1.40 -9.87
CA GLU A 82 2.81 -2.73 -9.91
C GLU A 82 2.17 -3.03 -8.56
N VAL A 83 1.07 -3.78 -8.59
CA VAL A 83 0.39 -4.25 -7.38
C VAL A 83 1.04 -5.55 -6.94
N CYS A 84 1.64 -5.58 -5.76
CA CYS A 84 2.29 -6.77 -5.23
C CYS A 84 2.06 -6.96 -3.73
N MET A 85 2.21 -8.20 -3.28
CA MET A 85 2.24 -8.54 -1.86
C MET A 85 3.68 -8.38 -1.35
N VAL A 86 3.89 -7.53 -0.35
CA VAL A 86 5.20 -7.32 0.26
C VAL A 86 5.24 -8.07 1.59
N LEU A 87 5.97 -9.19 1.60
CA LEU A 87 6.15 -10.01 2.79
C LEU A 87 6.73 -9.19 3.95
N LEU A 88 6.28 -9.48 5.17
CA LEU A 88 6.64 -8.81 6.43
C LEU A 88 6.08 -7.40 6.58
N LEU A 89 5.98 -6.63 5.50
CA LEU A 89 5.35 -5.31 5.52
C LEU A 89 3.83 -5.42 5.76
N ASP A 90 3.21 -6.50 5.28
CA ASP A 90 1.81 -6.82 5.48
C ASP A 90 1.45 -7.10 6.95
N LEU A 91 2.43 -7.41 7.79
CA LEU A 91 2.25 -7.59 9.24
C LEU A 91 2.20 -6.26 10.02
N VAL A 92 2.67 -5.16 9.41
CA VAL A 92 2.69 -3.85 10.07
C VAL A 92 1.29 -3.25 10.02
N ASN A 93 0.68 -3.06 11.19
CA ASN A 93 -0.70 -2.59 11.32
C ASN A 93 -0.86 -1.12 10.95
N HIS A 94 -2.12 -0.74 10.68
CA HIS A 94 -2.50 0.64 10.46
C HIS A 94 -2.61 1.44 11.77
N SER A 95 -2.16 2.68 11.76
CA SER A 95 -2.49 3.69 12.76
C SER A 95 -2.58 5.07 12.12
N ASN A 96 -3.57 5.87 12.55
CA ASN A 96 -3.65 7.30 12.25
C ASN A 96 -2.53 8.12 12.93
N ARG A 97 -1.82 7.51 13.90
CA ARG A 97 -0.61 8.02 14.54
C ARG A 97 0.52 7.02 14.29
N PRO A 98 1.08 6.98 13.07
CA PRO A 98 2.11 6.00 12.73
C PRO A 98 3.40 6.28 13.51
N ASN A 99 4.08 5.23 13.94
CA ASN A 99 5.43 5.31 14.50
C ASN A 99 6.51 4.83 13.53
N CYS A 100 6.09 4.26 12.39
CA CYS A 100 6.96 3.80 11.33
C CYS A 100 6.56 4.41 9.98
N GLY A 101 7.58 4.67 9.16
CA GLY A 101 7.48 5.12 7.78
C GLY A 101 8.03 4.07 6.82
N LEU A 102 7.65 4.21 5.55
CA LEU A 102 8.09 3.34 4.46
C LEU A 102 8.88 4.16 3.45
N CYS A 103 10.07 3.67 3.08
CA CYS A 103 10.85 4.19 1.98
C CYS A 103 11.08 3.08 0.96
N VAL A 104 10.81 3.37 -0.31
CA VAL A 104 11.08 2.46 -1.42
C VAL A 104 12.13 3.12 -2.31
N GLY A 105 13.33 2.55 -2.36
CA GLY A 105 14.46 3.24 -2.96
C GLY A 105 15.72 2.37 -3.01
N LEU A 106 16.82 2.97 -3.42
CA LEU A 106 18.12 2.30 -3.40
C LEU A 106 18.60 2.17 -1.95
N SER A 107 19.07 0.98 -1.58
CA SER A 107 19.61 0.73 -0.25
C SER A 107 21.05 0.24 -0.33
N LEU A 108 21.92 0.90 0.44
CA LEU A 108 23.33 0.51 0.57
C LEU A 108 23.49 -0.85 1.25
N VAL A 109 22.57 -1.22 2.14
CA VAL A 109 22.58 -2.51 2.85
C VAL A 109 22.44 -3.70 1.90
N VAL A 110 21.77 -3.50 0.76
CA VAL A 110 21.64 -4.52 -0.30
C VAL A 110 22.50 -4.20 -1.54
N GLY A 111 23.61 -3.49 -1.35
CA GLY A 111 24.57 -3.21 -2.43
C GLY A 111 24.06 -2.24 -3.49
N GLY A 112 23.22 -1.27 -3.11
CA GLY A 112 22.69 -0.24 -4.02
C GLY A 112 21.53 -0.70 -4.89
N LYS A 113 20.96 -1.89 -4.62
CA LYS A 113 19.74 -2.38 -5.27
C LYS A 113 18.48 -1.69 -4.70
N GLY A 114 17.38 -1.79 -5.44
CA GLY A 114 16.07 -1.39 -4.94
C GLY A 114 15.66 -2.21 -3.72
N ALA A 115 15.22 -1.54 -2.67
CA ALA A 115 14.76 -2.15 -1.44
C ALA A 115 13.56 -1.38 -0.87
N ILE A 116 12.76 -2.11 -0.10
CA ILE A 116 11.69 -1.57 0.72
C ILE A 116 12.23 -1.50 2.15
N THR A 117 12.27 -0.29 2.70
CA THR A 117 12.83 -0.02 4.02
C THR A 117 11.74 0.53 4.94
N LEU A 118 11.51 -0.18 6.05
CA LEU A 118 10.71 0.32 7.16
C LEU A 118 11.64 1.03 8.14
N TYR A 119 11.29 2.25 8.55
CA TYR A 119 12.09 3.03 9.48
C TYR A 119 11.20 3.65 10.56
N SER A 120 11.75 3.80 11.78
CA SER A 120 11.05 4.46 12.87
C SER A 120 11.02 5.97 12.66
N ILE A 121 9.85 6.59 12.80
CA ILE A 121 9.68 8.05 12.76
C ILE A 121 9.81 8.63 14.17
N VAL A 122 9.47 7.84 15.19
CA VAL A 122 9.54 8.20 16.60
C VAL A 122 10.21 7.06 17.38
N ARG A 123 10.65 7.34 18.62
CA ARG A 123 11.18 6.31 19.51
C ARG A 123 10.10 5.27 19.80
N ILE A 124 10.43 4.00 19.61
CA ILE A 124 9.56 2.85 19.91
C ILE A 124 10.17 2.10 21.09
N ASN A 125 9.43 2.00 22.19
CA ASN A 125 9.86 1.27 23.37
C ASN A 125 9.50 -0.22 23.26
N PRO A 126 10.24 -1.12 23.94
CA PRO A 126 9.89 -2.53 24.01
C PRO A 126 8.43 -2.74 24.44
N GLY A 127 7.72 -3.63 23.75
CA GLY A 127 6.29 -3.90 23.99
C GLY A 127 5.32 -2.98 23.22
N GLN A 128 5.80 -1.92 22.56
CA GLN A 128 4.96 -1.11 21.69
C GLN A 128 4.83 -1.72 20.29
N GLY A 129 3.61 -1.70 19.74
CA GLY A 129 3.34 -2.17 18.38
C GLY A 129 3.96 -1.28 17.31
N ILE A 130 4.43 -1.90 16.23
CA ILE A 130 4.91 -1.21 15.03
C ILE A 130 3.70 -0.93 14.13
N CYS A 131 3.45 0.35 13.84
CA CYS A 131 2.29 0.80 13.08
C CYS A 131 2.67 1.82 12.01
N ARG A 132 2.06 1.69 10.83
CA ARG A 132 2.22 2.58 9.68
C ARG A 132 0.89 3.16 9.22
N HIS A 133 0.94 4.13 8.33
CA HIS A 133 -0.27 4.60 7.66
C HIS A 133 -0.41 3.89 6.30
N TYR A 134 -1.55 3.28 5.99
CA TYR A 134 -1.71 2.50 4.74
C TYR A 134 -1.80 3.41 3.50
N ASN A 135 -2.39 4.60 3.63
CA ASN A 135 -2.54 5.53 2.51
C ASN A 135 -1.35 6.49 2.29
N PHE A 136 -0.39 6.53 3.21
CA PHE A 136 0.75 7.45 3.11
C PHE A 136 2.04 6.66 2.99
N ALA A 137 2.64 6.68 1.79
CA ALA A 137 4.08 6.59 1.70
C ALA A 137 4.63 7.85 2.39
N ILE A 138 4.90 7.77 3.69
CA ILE A 138 5.59 8.83 4.44
C ILE A 138 7.04 8.84 3.92
N ASN A 139 7.24 9.43 2.75
CA ASN A 139 8.53 9.59 2.09
C ASN A 139 9.09 11.01 2.35
N ARG A 140 8.53 11.74 3.32
CA ARG A 140 8.99 13.07 3.74
C ARG A 140 8.99 13.16 5.27
N PRO A 141 10.13 13.51 5.89
CA PRO A 141 10.20 13.85 7.32
C PRO A 141 9.32 15.05 7.69
N ASN A 142 8.91 15.86 6.71
CA ASN A 142 8.11 17.07 6.86
C ASN A 142 6.85 17.06 5.97
N ALA A 143 6.21 15.90 5.72
CA ALA A 143 4.84 15.93 5.22
C ALA A 143 3.96 16.44 6.38
N PRO A 144 3.42 17.66 6.32
CA PRO A 144 2.65 18.19 7.43
C PRO A 144 1.44 17.27 7.67
N PHE A 145 1.22 16.96 8.96
CA PHE A 145 -0.04 16.49 9.53
C PHE A 145 -1.14 17.56 9.39
N SER A 146 -1.28 18.18 8.21
CA SER A 146 -2.30 19.17 7.94
C SER A 146 -3.52 18.51 7.32
N LEU A 147 -4.52 18.30 8.17
CA LEU A 147 -5.94 18.16 7.88
C LEU A 147 -6.39 16.95 7.04
N TRP A 148 -6.73 15.87 7.76
CA TRP A 148 -8.08 15.31 7.64
C TRP A 148 -8.75 15.46 9.02
N ILE A 149 -9.05 16.70 9.38
CA ILE A 149 -10.16 16.98 10.29
C ILE A 149 -11.39 16.73 9.42
N PHE A 150 -12.17 15.70 9.74
CA PHE A 150 -13.56 15.63 9.30
C PHE A 150 -14.23 16.90 9.82
N ALA A 151 -14.51 17.86 8.93
CA ALA A 151 -15.49 18.88 9.20
C ALA A 151 -16.87 18.21 9.13
N VAL A 152 -17.67 18.46 10.17
CA VAL A 152 -19.08 18.12 10.30
C VAL A 152 -19.88 18.74 9.15
#